data_AF-A0AA37FBE9-F1
#
_entry.id   AF-A0AA37FBE9-F1
#
_cell.length_a   1.000
_cell.length_b   1.000
_cell.length_c   1.000
_cell.angle_alpha   90.00
_cell.angle_beta   90.00
_cell.angle_gamma   90.00
#
_symmetry.space_group_name_H-M   'P 1'
#
loop_
_entity.id
_entity.type
_entity.pdbx_description
1 polymer ?
#
loop_
_entity_poly.entity_id
_entity_poly.type
_entity_poly.pdbx_seq_one_letter_code
_entity_poly.pdbx_strand_id
1 'polypeptide(L)'
;MLQPVILTADQDVLLGFYAKLFGAEEIPRGTGGRPGLLPRPAHRRHGSVSGAPNDMPWGQRVAHIQDPDGNPVNLTQPIPPQ
;
A
#
# COMPACT_ATOMS: atom_id res chain seq x y z
N MET A 1 -16.92 -4.44 11.31
CA MET A 1 -15.59 -4.68 10.69
C MET A 1 -15.42 -3.63 9.60
N LEU A 2 -14.39 -2.79 9.63
CA LEU A 2 -14.15 -1.75 8.62
C LEU A 2 -13.24 -2.33 7.54
N GLN A 3 -13.65 -2.29 6.27
CA GLN A 3 -12.80 -2.65 5.13
C GLN A 3 -12.16 -1.38 4.56
N PRO A 4 -10.85 -1.16 4.70
CA PRO A 4 -10.19 -0.03 4.04
C PRO A 4 -10.24 -0.23 2.52
N VAL A 5 -10.59 0.84 1.80
CA VAL A 5 -10.61 0.87 0.33
C VAL A 5 -9.72 2.02 -0.12
N ILE A 6 -8.72 1.73 -0.95
CA ILE A 6 -7.87 2.74 -1.60
C ILE A 6 -8.47 3.03 -2.98
N LEU A 7 -8.65 4.30 -3.30
CA LEU A 7 -8.99 4.74 -4.65
C LEU A 7 -7.71 5.11 -5.39
N THR A 8 -7.49 4.49 -6.55
CA THR A 8 -6.31 4.74 -7.39
C THR A 8 -6.71 4.98 -8.84
N ALA A 9 -5.91 5.79 -9.53
CA ALA A 9 -6.03 5.97 -10.97
C ALA A 9 -5.27 4.89 -11.76
N ASP A 10 -4.35 4.15 -11.13
CA ASP A 10 -3.49 3.15 -11.76
C ASP A 10 -3.41 1.87 -10.90
N GLN A 11 -4.36 0.97 -11.15
CA GLN A 11 -4.50 -0.28 -10.41
C GLN A 11 -3.28 -1.20 -10.58
N ASP A 12 -2.67 -1.23 -11.77
CA ASP A 12 -1.55 -2.13 -12.07
C ASP A 12 -0.29 -1.70 -11.31
N VAL A 13 -0.03 -0.38 -11.25
CA VAL A 13 1.10 0.16 -10.46
C VAL A 13 0.87 -0.07 -8.96
N LEU A 14 -0.35 0.20 -8.47
CA LEU A 14 -0.65 0.04 -7.04
C LEU A 14 -0.57 -1.44 -6.62
N LEU A 15 -1.12 -2.34 -7.43
CA LEU A 15 -1.06 -3.78 -7.21
C LEU A 15 0.39 -4.27 -7.18
N GLY A 16 1.19 -3.93 -8.20
CA GLY A 16 2.60 -4.32 -8.27
C GLY A 16 3.43 -3.79 -7.08
N PHE A 17 3.13 -2.57 -6.64
CA PHE A 17 3.77 -1.99 -5.45
C PHE A 17 3.45 -2.80 -4.19
N TYR A 18 2.19 -3.03 -3.87
CA TYR A 18 1.81 -3.74 -2.64
C TYR A 18 2.15 -5.23 -2.68
N ALA A 19 2.03 -5.88 -3.84
CA ALA A 19 2.48 -7.26 -4.03
C ALA A 19 3.98 -7.39 -3.71
N LYS A 20 4.81 -6.48 -4.23
CA LYS A 20 6.25 -6.46 -3.93
C LYS A 20 6.55 -6.08 -2.48
N LEU A 21 5.85 -5.08 -1.93
CA LEU A 21 6.08 -4.58 -0.57
C LEU A 21 5.82 -5.66 0.48
N PHE A 22 4.75 -6.44 0.29
CA PHE A 22 4.31 -7.44 1.26
C PHE A 22 4.64 -8.88 0.88
N GLY A 23 5.19 -9.12 -0.32
CA GLY A 23 5.24 -10.47 -0.88
C GLY A 23 3.84 -11.08 -1.03
N ALA A 24 2.84 -10.24 -1.31
CA ALA A 24 1.42 -10.61 -1.29
C ALA A 24 0.93 -11.06 -2.68
N GLU A 25 0.00 -12.01 -2.70
CA GLU A 25 -0.72 -12.44 -3.89
C GLU A 25 -2.03 -11.65 -4.04
N GLU A 26 -2.43 -11.38 -5.29
CA GLU A 26 -3.74 -10.81 -5.58
C GLU A 26 -4.85 -11.84 -5.32
N ILE A 27 -5.89 -11.44 -4.59
CA ILE A 27 -7.12 -12.22 -4.46
C ILE A 27 -8.19 -11.54 -5.34
N PRO A 28 -8.55 -12.10 -6.50
CA PRO A 28 -9.58 -11.53 -7.36
C PRO A 28 -10.90 -11.46 -6.59
N ARG A 29 -11.53 -10.29 -6.59
CA ARG A 29 -12.96 -10.23 -6.26
C ARG A 29 -13.71 -10.83 -7.45
N GLY A 30 -14.60 -11.78 -7.19
CA GLY A 30 -15.31 -12.53 -8.24
C GLY A 30 -15.86 -11.67 -9.38
N THR A 31 -15.93 -12.24 -10.58
CA THR A 31 -16.27 -11.60 -11.87
C THR A 31 -17.60 -10.83 -11.85
N GLY A 32 -17.58 -9.60 -11.33
CA GLY A 32 -18.60 -8.59 -11.54
C GLY A 32 -18.10 -7.60 -12.58
N GLY A 33 -18.30 -7.93 -13.86
CA GLY A 33 -17.84 -7.11 -14.99
C GLY A 33 -18.39 -5.68 -14.91
N ARG A 34 -17.50 -4.68 -14.91
CA ARG A 34 -17.86 -3.28 -15.17
C ARG A 34 -17.52 -2.96 -16.63
N PRO A 35 -18.46 -2.43 -17.43
CA PRO A 35 -18.15 -2.03 -18.80
C PRO A 35 -17.23 -0.80 -18.80
N GLY A 36 -16.09 -0.93 -19.49
CA GLY A 36 -15.35 0.15 -20.15
C GLY A 36 -15.04 1.41 -19.33
N LEU A 37 -14.13 1.32 -18.36
CA LEU A 37 -13.38 2.50 -17.91
C LEU A 37 -12.17 2.67 -18.84
N LEU A 38 -12.18 3.71 -19.68
CA LEU A 38 -11.02 4.08 -20.48
C LEU A 38 -9.83 4.31 -19.53
N PRO A 39 -8.66 3.68 -19.73
CA PRO A 39 -7.49 3.93 -18.89
C PRO A 39 -7.12 5.41 -19.02
N ARG A 40 -7.22 6.14 -17.91
CA ARG A 40 -6.65 7.49 -17.83
C ARG A 40 -5.12 7.36 -17.89
N PRO A 41 -4.40 8.28 -18.54
CA PRO A 41 -2.94 8.24 -18.54
C PRO A 41 -2.46 8.27 -17.09
N ALA A 42 -1.86 7.16 -16.66
CA ALA A 42 -1.32 7.04 -15.33
C ALA A 42 -0.03 7.83 -15.22
N HIS A 43 0.04 8.73 -14.25
CA HIS A 43 1.31 9.28 -13.82
C HIS A 43 2.06 8.19 -13.06
N ARG A 44 2.99 7.49 -13.71
CA ARG A 44 3.88 6.54 -13.02
C ARG A 44 4.64 7.27 -11.92
N ARG A 45 4.29 6.99 -10.67
CA ARG A 45 5.03 7.39 -9.49
C ARG A 45 5.52 6.13 -8.80
N HIS A 46 6.73 6.17 -8.26
CA HIS A 46 7.24 5.07 -7.44
C HIS A 46 6.91 5.39 -5.98
N GLY A 47 6.50 4.38 -5.22
CA GLY A 47 6.40 4.55 -3.77
C GLY A 47 7.78 4.86 -3.18
N SER A 48 7.79 5.57 -2.05
CA SER A 48 9.02 6.02 -1.39
C SER A 48 9.00 5.67 0.09
N VAL A 49 10.18 5.47 0.66
CA VAL A 49 10.35 5.23 2.11
C VAL A 49 10.90 6.51 2.73
N SER A 50 10.18 7.08 3.70
CA SER A 50 10.64 8.26 4.43
C SER A 50 11.41 7.83 5.69
N GLY A 51 12.67 7.40 5.48
CA GLY A 51 13.60 7.05 6.57
C GLY A 51 13.55 5.59 7.04
N ALA A 52 14.52 5.21 7.89
CA ALA A 52 14.57 3.88 8.49
C ALA A 52 13.42 3.67 9.49
N PRO A 53 12.98 2.43 9.75
CA PRO A 53 12.03 2.14 10.82
C PRO A 53 12.57 2.63 12.17
N ASN A 54 11.72 3.27 12.98
CA ASN A 54 12.11 3.79 14.29
C ASN A 54 11.22 3.26 15.43
N ASP A 55 11.81 3.09 16.61
CA ASP A 55 11.12 2.66 17.83
C ASP A 55 10.34 3.83 18.44
N MET A 56 9.05 3.63 18.64
CA MET A 56 8.12 4.64 19.14
C MET A 56 7.83 4.41 20.64
N PRO A 57 7.59 5.48 21.42
CA PRO A 57 7.44 5.40 22.87
C PRO A 57 6.22 4.59 23.35
N TRP A 58 5.30 4.27 22.44
CA TRP A 58 4.14 3.41 22.70
C TRP A 58 4.38 1.92 22.42
N GLY A 59 5.64 1.49 22.29
CA GLY A 59 5.99 0.05 22.22
C GLY A 59 5.93 -0.56 20.81
N GLN A 60 5.96 0.24 19.75
CA GLN A 60 5.96 -0.23 18.37
C GLN A 60 7.15 0.32 17.58
N ARG A 61 7.72 -0.49 16.70
CA ARG A 61 8.61 -0.04 15.63
C ARG A 61 7.79 0.30 14.40
N VAL A 62 7.99 1.50 13.87
CA VAL A 62 7.18 2.04 12.76
C VAL A 62 8.06 2.41 11.58
N ALA A 63 7.73 1.91 10.38
CA ALA A 63 8.27 2.37 9.11
C ALA A 63 7.20 3.18 8.36
N HIS A 64 7.59 4.36 7.87
CA HIS A 64 6.70 5.26 7.12
C HIS A 64 6.99 5.10 5.62
N ILE A 65 5.94 4.72 4.88
CA ILE A 65 6.01 4.49 3.44
C ILE A 65 4.96 5.36 2.77
N GLN A 66 5.30 5.90 1.61
CA GLN A 66 4.35 6.55 0.72
C GLN A 66 4.10 5.63 -0.46
N ASP A 67 2.82 5.31 -0.71
CA ASP A 67 2.45 4.55 -1.89
C ASP A 67 2.59 5.43 -3.17
N PRO A 68 2.45 4.84 -4.38
CA PRO A 68 2.49 5.59 -5.64
C PRO A 68 1.48 6.74 -5.77
N ASP A 69 0.32 6.65 -5.11
CA ASP A 69 -0.71 7.69 -5.12
C ASP A 69 -0.45 8.80 -4.08
N GLY A 70 0.58 8.63 -3.24
CA GLY A 70 0.94 9.55 -2.18
C GLY A 70 0.29 9.25 -0.83
N ASN A 71 -0.43 8.13 -0.69
CA ASN A 71 -1.06 7.75 0.58
C ASN A 71 0.03 7.33 1.59
N PRO A 72 -0.04 7.81 2.84
CA PRO A 72 0.84 7.35 3.90
C PRO A 72 0.44 5.95 4.38
N VAL A 73 1.40 5.04 4.45
CA VAL A 73 1.26 3.67 4.93
C VAL A 73 2.25 3.48 6.08
N ASN A 74 1.72 3.13 7.26
CA ASN A 74 2.53 2.82 8.43
C ASN A 74 2.62 1.30 8.60
N LEU A 75 3.83 0.76 8.45
CA LEU A 75 4.11 -0.63 8.80
C LEU A 75 4.55 -0.67 10.25
N THR A 76 3.82 -1.42 11.07
CA THR A 76 4.08 -1.50 12.51
C THR A 76 4.36 -2.92 12.92
N GLN A 77 5.29 -3.08 13.87
CA GLN A 77 5.48 -4.31 14.61
C GLN A 77 5.72 -3.97 16.09
N PRO A 78 5.39 -4.86 17.03
CA PRO A 78 5.79 -4.70 18.42
C PRO A 78 7.32 -4.55 18.54
N ILE A 79 7.79 -3.72 19.47
CA ILE A 79 9.22 -3.73 19.84
C ILE A 79 9.48 -5.03 20.61
N PRO A 80 10.42 -5.89 20.16
CA PRO A 80 10.76 -7.10 20.91
C PRO A 80 11.26 -6.74 22.31
N PRO A 81 10.92 -7.54 23.34
CA PRO A 81 11.54 -7.37 24.65
C PRO A 81 13.07 -7.51 24.53
N GLN A 82 13.80 -6.66 25.26
CA GLN A 82 15.26 -6.75 25.37
C GLN A 82 15.70 -7.94 26.22
#